data_AF-A0A7S6W1M8-F1
#
_entry.id   AF-A0A7S6W1M8-F1
#
_cell.length_a   1.000
_cell.length_b   1.000
_cell.length_c   1.000
_cell.angle_alpha   90.00
_cell.angle_beta   90.00
_cell.angle_gamma   90.00
#
_symmetry.space_group_name_H-M   'P 1'
#
loop_
_entity.id
_entity.type
_entity.pdbx_description
1 polymer ?
#
loop_
_entity_poly.entity_id
_entity_poly.type
_entity_poly.pdbx_seq_one_letter_code
_entity_poly.pdbx_strand_id
1 'polypeptide(L)'
;MTTETIRSTKYPAEAHAYAAWPLILIIIGGAIGLVYAVIAYLINLKIYTSDLSRMNKILANLLCGMAACSGWWFSAQWVQSYLVH
;
A
#
# COMPACT_ATOMS: atom_id res chain seq x y z
N MET A 1 38.01 -22.51 -24.48
CA MET A 1 37.07 -21.40 -24.24
C MET A 1 35.70 -21.91 -24.67
N THR A 2 34.89 -22.39 -23.73
CA THR A 2 33.57 -22.97 -24.00
C THR A 2 32.55 -21.84 -24.04
N THR A 3 31.98 -21.62 -25.21
CA THR A 3 30.94 -20.61 -25.43
C THR A 3 29.65 -21.10 -24.79
N GLU A 4 29.36 -20.65 -23.57
CA GLU A 4 28.06 -20.86 -22.95
C GLU A 4 27.01 -20.07 -23.74
N THR A 5 26.23 -20.78 -24.55
CA THR A 5 25.03 -20.22 -25.16
C THR A 5 24.04 -19.94 -24.05
N ILE A 6 23.92 -18.67 -23.63
CA ILE A 6 22.86 -18.20 -22.73
C ILE A 6 21.52 -18.50 -23.43
N ARG A 7 20.91 -19.65 -23.13
CA ARG A 7 19.56 -19.95 -23.56
C ARG A 7 18.66 -19.02 -22.77
N SER A 8 18.10 -18.00 -23.42
CA SER A 8 16.99 -17.23 -22.86
C SER A 8 15.79 -18.16 -22.77
N THR A 9 15.72 -18.94 -21.69
CA THR A 9 14.57 -19.78 -21.37
C THR A 9 13.47 -18.85 -20.88
N LYS A 10 12.70 -18.32 -21.83
CA LYS A 10 11.50 -17.54 -21.53
C LYS A 10 10.60 -18.43 -20.66
N TYR A 11 10.30 -17.97 -19.44
CA TYR A 11 9.49 -18.74 -18.52
C TYR A 11 8.12 -19.04 -19.15
N PRO A 12 7.57 -20.24 -18.94
CA PRO A 12 6.21 -20.56 -19.38
C PRO A 12 5.22 -19.59 -18.74
N ALA A 13 4.19 -19.20 -19.48
CA ALA A 13 3.19 -18.22 -19.02
C ALA A 13 2.53 -18.60 -17.68
N GLU A 14 2.42 -19.90 -17.40
CA GLU A 14 1.93 -20.45 -16.14
C GLU A 14 2.79 -20.03 -14.94
N ALA A 15 4.12 -19.98 -15.08
CA ALA A 15 5.03 -19.54 -14.02
C ALA A 15 4.81 -18.06 -13.65
N HIS A 16 4.41 -17.23 -14.61
CA HIS A 16 4.02 -15.83 -14.35
C HIS A 16 2.71 -15.74 -13.56
N ALA A 17 1.76 -16.64 -13.81
CA ALA A 17 0.50 -16.67 -13.06
C ALA A 17 0.71 -17.12 -11.60
N TYR A 18 1.54 -18.14 -11.36
CA TYR A 18 1.92 -18.55 -10.01
C TYR A 18 2.68 -17.46 -9.25
N ALA A 19 3.54 -16.69 -9.94
CA ALA A 19 4.24 -15.55 -9.34
C ALA A 19 3.31 -14.34 -9.05
N ALA A 20 2.16 -14.26 -9.72
CA ALA A 20 1.21 -13.15 -9.62
C ALA A 20 0.26 -13.25 -8.42
N TRP A 21 0.28 -14.35 -7.65
CA TRP A 21 -0.57 -14.50 -6.46
C TRP A 21 -0.53 -13.32 -5.45
N PRO A 22 0.59 -12.58 -5.25
CA PRO A 22 0.60 -11.43 -4.35
C PRO A 22 -0.21 -10.24 -4.88
N LEU A 23 -0.51 -10.17 -6.18
CA LEU A 23 -1.32 -9.10 -6.75
C LEU A 23 -2.75 -9.11 -6.20
N ILE A 24 -3.27 -10.28 -5.81
CA ILE A 24 -4.59 -10.38 -5.19
C ILE A 24 -4.62 -9.69 -3.81
N LEU A 25 -3.50 -9.75 -3.09
CA LEU A 25 -3.33 -9.07 -1.79
C LEU A 25 -3.30 -7.55 -1.97
N ILE A 26 -2.77 -7.06 -3.11
CA ILE A 26 -2.82 -5.64 -3.47
C ILE A 26 -4.24 -5.21 -3.77
N ILE A 27 -5.08 -6.04 -4.38
CA ILE A 27 -6.48 -5.67 -4.64
C ILE A 27 -7.25 -5.52 -3.31
N ILE A 28 -7.11 -6.48 -2.39
CA ILE A 28 -7.86 -6.47 -1.13
C ILE A 28 -7.29 -5.43 -0.15
N GLY A 29 -6.00 -5.55 0.17
CA GLY A 29 -5.33 -4.64 1.09
C GLY A 29 -5.16 -3.24 0.51
N GLY A 30 -4.84 -3.14 -0.78
CA GLY A 30 -4.63 -1.85 -1.45
C GLY A 30 -5.92 -1.08 -1.70
N ALA A 31 -7.09 -1.72 -1.85
CA ALA A 31 -8.36 -0.99 -1.92
C ALA A 31 -8.65 -0.25 -0.61
N ILE A 32 -8.49 -0.92 0.54
CA ILE A 32 -8.61 -0.29 1.87
C ILE A 32 -7.54 0.79 2.02
N GLY A 33 -6.31 0.50 1.60
CA GLY A 33 -5.19 1.45 1.65
C GLY A 33 -5.45 2.71 0.83
N LEU A 34 -6.11 2.58 -0.33
CA LEU A 34 -6.47 3.69 -1.20
C LEU A 34 -7.49 4.61 -0.52
N VAL A 35 -8.49 4.07 0.19
CA VAL A 35 -9.45 4.87 0.97
C VAL A 35 -8.71 5.70 2.03
N TYR A 36 -7.81 5.08 2.80
CA TYR A 36 -7.03 5.80 3.80
C TYR A 36 -6.07 6.83 3.18
N ALA A 37 -5.47 6.53 2.04
CA ALA A 37 -4.61 7.46 1.31
C ALA A 37 -5.38 8.71 0.84
N VAL A 38 -6.58 8.53 0.28
CA VAL A 38 -7.44 9.64 -0.14
C VAL A 38 -7.86 10.49 1.06
N ILE A 39 -8.29 9.86 2.16
CA ILE A 39 -8.66 10.57 3.38
C ILE A 39 -7.48 11.37 3.94
N ALA A 40 -6.31 10.74 4.04
CA ALA A 40 -5.09 11.40 4.53
C ALA A 40 -4.71 12.59 3.65
N TYR A 41 -4.80 12.45 2.32
CA TYR A 41 -4.56 13.55 1.39
C TYR A 41 -5.51 14.72 1.62
N LEU A 42 -6.82 14.47 1.75
CA LEU A 42 -7.81 15.51 2.01
C LEU A 42 -7.60 16.21 3.36
N ILE A 43 -7.19 15.46 4.39
CA ILE A 43 -6.82 16.02 5.70
C ILE A 43 -5.57 16.88 5.57
N ASN A 44 -4.54 16.41 4.87
CA ASN A 44 -3.30 17.15 4.67
C ASN A 44 -3.52 18.44 3.87
N LEU A 45 -4.40 18.45 2.88
CA LEU A 45 -4.81 19.70 2.21
C LEU A 45 -5.33 20.73 3.21
N LYS A 46 -6.23 20.33 4.12
CA LYS A 46 -6.76 21.22 5.16
C LYS A 46 -5.68 21.69 6.15
N ILE A 47 -4.76 20.81 6.53
CA ILE A 47 -3.62 21.16 7.39
C ILE A 47 -2.75 22.21 6.70
N TYR A 48 -2.44 22.04 5.42
CA TYR A 48 -1.57 22.99 4.70
C TYR A 48 -2.23 24.35 4.48
N THR A 49 -3.55 24.40 4.29
CA THR A 49 -4.29 25.66 4.13
C THR A 49 -4.61 26.37 5.46
N SER A 50 -4.40 25.73 6.61
CA SER A 50 -4.67 26.33 7.93
C SER A 50 -3.63 27.37 8.36
N ASP A 51 -3.96 28.25 9.30
CA ASP A 51 -3.05 29.26 9.87
C ASP A 51 -2.03 28.70 10.89
N LEU A 52 -1.82 27.38 10.89
CA LEU A 52 -0.85 26.74 11.78
C LEU A 52 0.60 27.13 11.45
N SER A 53 1.44 27.18 12.49
CA SER A 53 2.88 27.34 12.32
C SER A 53 3.47 26.21 11.48
N ARG A 54 4.60 26.48 10.81
CA ARG A 54 5.26 25.51 9.93
C ARG A 54 5.57 24.18 10.65
N MET A 55 6.01 24.25 11.90
CA MET A 55 6.31 23.04 12.69
C MET A 55 5.04 22.23 12.97
N ASN A 56 3.94 22.88 13.33
CA ASN A 56 2.67 22.21 13.61
C ASN A 56 2.11 21.52 12.37
N LYS A 57 2.24 22.12 11.18
CA LYS A 57 1.84 21.48 9.92
C LYS A 57 2.63 20.20 9.63
N ILE A 58 3.94 20.20 9.90
CA ILE A 58 4.78 19.01 9.72
C ILE A 58 4.37 17.90 10.67
N LEU A 59 4.18 18.21 11.97
CA LEU A 59 3.74 17.24 12.97
C LEU A 59 2.35 16.70 12.67
N ALA A 60 1.42 17.56 12.24
CA ALA A 60 0.07 17.14 11.87
C ALA A 60 0.06 16.25 10.63
N ASN A 61 0.89 16.52 9.61
CA ASN A 61 1.04 15.65 8.44
C ASN A 61 1.64 14.28 8.81
N LEU A 62 2.66 14.26 9.68
CA LEU A 62 3.24 13.02 10.18
C LEU A 62 2.21 12.19 10.96
N LEU A 63 1.49 12.83 11.89
CA LEU A 63 0.44 12.19 12.67
C LEU A 63 -0.71 11.68 11.80
N CYS A 64 -1.10 12.46 10.77
CA CYS A 64 -2.09 12.04 9.77
C CYS A 64 -1.66 10.77 9.03
N GLY A 65 -0.40 10.72 8.55
CA GLY A 65 0.15 9.54 7.89
C GLY A 65 0.19 8.32 8.81
N MET A 66 0.65 8.49 10.06
CA MET A 66 0.65 7.41 11.05
C MET A 66 -0.76 6.90 11.34
N ALA A 67 -1.72 7.80 11.54
CA ALA A 67 -3.12 7.44 11.78
C ALA A 67 -3.75 6.70 10.60
N ALA A 68 -3.43 7.11 9.37
CA ALA A 68 -3.88 6.43 8.16
C ALA A 68 -3.31 5.00 8.06
N CYS A 69 -2.02 4.82 8.33
CA CYS A 69 -1.39 3.50 8.38
C CYS A 69 -1.99 2.60 9.46
N SER A 70 -2.20 3.13 10.67
CA SER A 70 -2.84 2.39 11.76
C SER A 70 -4.28 2.02 11.43
N GLY A 71 -5.06 2.95 10.87
CA GLY A 71 -6.44 2.70 10.44
C GLY A 71 -6.49 1.59 9.38
N TRP A 72 -5.64 1.68 8.35
CA TRP A 72 -5.52 0.65 7.33
C TRP A 72 -5.20 -0.73 7.94
N TRP A 73 -4.21 -0.82 8.84
CA TRP A 73 -3.82 -2.07 9.47
C TRP A 73 -4.97 -2.67 10.29
N PHE A 74 -5.64 -1.88 11.14
CA PHE A 74 -6.76 -2.36 11.94
C PHE A 74 -7.93 -2.81 11.07
N SER A 75 -8.27 -2.06 10.01
CA SER A 75 -9.32 -2.47 9.07
C SER A 75 -8.96 -3.75 8.32
N ALA A 76 -7.70 -3.91 7.90
CA ALA A 76 -7.23 -5.12 7.24
C ALA A 76 -7.31 -6.34 8.18
N GLN A 77 -6.87 -6.19 9.44
CA GLN A 77 -6.97 -7.25 10.45
C GLN A 77 -8.44 -7.62 10.75
N TRP A 78 -9.31 -6.61 10.84
CA TRP A 78 -10.73 -6.84 11.05
C TRP A 78 -11.37 -7.60 9.88
N VAL A 79 -11.09 -7.23 8.63
CA VAL A 79 -11.53 -7.98 7.44
C VAL A 79 -10.97 -9.40 7.45
N GLN A 80 -9.68 -9.58 7.79
CA GLN A 80 -9.05 -10.89 7.88
C GLN A 80 -9.74 -11.80 8.92
N SER A 81 -10.21 -11.25 10.04
CA SER A 81 -10.92 -12.02 11.07
C SER A 81 -12.21 -12.70 10.55
N TYR A 82 -12.86 -12.14 9.53
CA TYR A 82 -14.03 -12.74 8.90
C TYR A 82 -13.70 -13.76 7.80
N LEU A 83 -12.46 -13.77 7.29
CA LEU A 83 -12.02 -14.66 6.21
C LEU A 83 -11.35 -15.95 6.70
N VAL A 84 -10.97 -16.00 7.98
CA VAL A 84 -10.28 -17.15 8.61
C VAL A 84 -11.25 -18.03 9.43
N HIS A 85 -12.54 -17.67 9.49
CA HIS A 85 -13.64 -18.50 9.99
C HIS A 85 -14.44 -19.09 8.83
#